data_AF-A0A1B7NWP1-F1
#
_entry.id   AF-A0A1B7NWP1-F1
#
_cell.length_a   1.000
_cell.length_b   1.000
_cell.length_c   1.000
_cell.angle_alpha   90.00
_cell.angle_beta   90.00
_cell.angle_gamma   90.00
#
_symmetry.space_group_name_H-M   'P 1'
#
loop_
_entity.id
_entity.type
_entity.pdbx_description
1 polymer ?
#
loop_
_entity_poly.entity_id
_entity_poly.type
_entity_poly.pdbx_seq_one_letter_code
_entity_poly.pdbx_strand_id
1 'polypeptide(L)'
;MPASTHSQDESMPDAAPQPQQQETECQEQIEAAEEDMIEIDGQRITILPGAIETAASFQFDKEDHTLGNALRYVIMKNPEVEFCGYTMPHPSEAKMNLRIQTYDTTNVFAVLEKGFDDLMDLCDSVTETFIKAKNAFGEIERQ
;
A
#
# COMPACT_ATOMS: atom_id res chain seq x y z
N MET A 1 37.70 -53.52 -2.88
CA MET A 1 38.89 -53.10 -2.12
C MET A 1 39.38 -51.79 -2.74
N PRO A 2 39.69 -50.68 -2.02
CA PRO A 2 39.44 -50.28 -0.60
C PRO A 2 38.50 -49.03 -0.51
N ALA A 3 37.65 -48.89 0.52
CA ALA A 3 37.85 -48.21 1.82
C ALA A 3 38.11 -46.68 1.76
N SER A 4 37.10 -45.89 2.15
CA SER A 4 37.29 -44.63 2.90
C SER A 4 36.00 -44.31 3.66
N THR A 5 35.98 -44.80 4.88
CA THR A 5 35.10 -44.39 5.98
C THR A 5 35.64 -43.09 6.56
N HIS A 6 34.82 -42.03 6.66
CA HIS A 6 34.96 -41.05 7.72
C HIS A 6 33.59 -40.47 8.05
N SER A 7 32.92 -41.14 8.98
CA SER A 7 31.76 -40.63 9.70
C SER A 7 32.30 -39.78 10.85
N GLN A 8 31.97 -38.49 10.88
CA GLN A 8 32.06 -37.69 12.10
C GLN A 8 30.64 -37.33 12.49
N ASP A 9 30.11 -38.14 13.41
CA ASP A 9 28.94 -37.85 14.22
C ASP A 9 29.43 -36.94 15.36
N GLU A 10 29.19 -35.63 15.25
CA GLU A 10 29.34 -34.72 16.39
C GLU A 10 28.04 -34.76 17.19
N SER A 11 28.07 -35.49 18.30
CA SER A 11 26.98 -35.57 19.26
C SER A 11 26.82 -34.20 19.95
N MET A 12 25.75 -33.48 19.62
CA MET A 12 25.36 -32.27 20.35
C MET A 12 24.78 -32.65 21.72
N PRO A 13 25.26 -32.06 22.83
CA PRO A 13 24.67 -32.27 24.15
C PRO A 13 23.33 -31.53 24.28
N ASP A 14 22.36 -32.26 24.83
CA ASP A 14 21.01 -31.85 25.22
C ASP A 14 21.02 -30.53 26.01
N ALA A 15 20.44 -29.48 25.44
CA ALA A 15 20.26 -28.19 26.10
C ALA A 15 18.97 -28.22 26.93
N ALA A 16 19.13 -28.37 28.25
CA ALA A 16 18.03 -28.30 29.20
C ALA A 16 17.25 -26.96 29.09
N PRO A 17 15.92 -26.97 29.30
CA PRO A 17 15.08 -25.79 29.12
C PRO A 17 15.29 -24.78 30.26
N GLN A 18 15.58 -23.53 29.90
CA GLN A 18 15.58 -22.38 30.81
C GLN A 18 14.22 -21.62 30.78
N PRO A 19 13.85 -20.88 31.84
CA PRO A 19 12.45 -20.57 32.19
C PRO A 19 11.80 -19.46 31.33
N GLN A 20 10.55 -19.71 30.94
CA GLN A 20 9.60 -18.96 30.09
C GLN A 20 9.12 -17.58 30.59
N GLN A 21 9.89 -16.82 31.37
CA GLN A 21 9.39 -15.55 31.92
C GLN A 21 9.77 -14.29 31.13
N GLN A 22 10.72 -14.40 30.20
CA GLN A 22 11.26 -13.22 29.50
C GLN A 22 10.71 -13.04 28.08
N GLU A 23 9.95 -14.02 27.56
CA GLU A 23 9.40 -13.98 26.20
C GLU A 23 8.13 -13.13 26.12
N THR A 24 7.29 -13.14 27.16
CA THR A 24 5.98 -12.45 27.14
C THR A 24 6.11 -10.92 27.21
N GLU A 25 7.05 -10.39 27.98
CA GLU A 25 7.32 -8.94 28.03
C GLU A 25 7.99 -8.42 26.76
N CYS A 26 8.73 -9.27 26.02
CA CYS A 26 9.29 -8.90 24.73
C CYS A 26 8.21 -8.87 23.64
N GLN A 27 7.18 -9.72 23.73
CA GLN A 27 6.13 -9.82 22.71
C GLN A 27 5.17 -8.63 22.71
N GLU A 28 4.74 -8.16 23.89
CA GLU A 28 3.80 -7.02 23.99
C GLU A 28 4.45 -5.68 23.58
N GLN A 29 5.78 -5.57 23.70
CA GLN A 29 6.52 -4.38 23.25
C GLN A 29 6.75 -4.35 21.73
N ILE A 30 6.63 -5.48 21.04
CA ILE A 30 6.79 -5.56 19.58
C ILE A 30 5.51 -5.13 18.87
N GLU A 31 4.33 -5.47 19.40
CA GLU A 31 3.06 -5.15 18.72
C GLU A 31 2.64 -3.68 18.82
N ALA A 32 3.08 -2.94 19.86
CA ALA A 32 2.72 -1.53 20.04
C ALA A 32 3.71 -0.54 19.37
N ALA A 33 4.82 -1.02 18.80
CA ALA A 33 5.87 -0.19 18.21
C ALA A 33 5.89 -0.18 16.67
N GLU A 34 4.98 -0.94 16.03
CA GLU A 34 4.78 -0.91 14.57
C GLU A 34 3.72 0.10 14.11
N GLU A 35 3.21 0.96 15.01
CA GLU A 35 2.40 2.12 14.64
C GLU A 35 3.33 3.28 14.17
N ASP A 36 3.50 3.33 12.85
CA ASP A 36 3.75 4.54 12.05
C ASP A 36 5.06 5.32 12.28
N MET A 37 6.22 4.69 12.10
CA MET A 37 7.31 5.39 11.40
C MET A 37 7.17 5.20 9.89
N ILE A 38 6.22 5.91 9.29
CA ILE A 38 6.29 6.16 7.84
C ILE A 38 7.48 7.08 7.64
N GLU A 39 8.65 6.54 7.28
CA GLU A 39 9.69 7.36 6.67
C GLU A 39 9.06 8.03 5.44
N ILE A 40 8.76 9.33 5.55
CA ILE A 40 8.31 10.14 4.41
C ILE A 40 9.54 10.33 3.50
N ASP A 41 9.87 9.25 2.79
CA ASP A 41 10.93 9.20 1.80
C ASP A 41 10.55 10.16 0.68
N GLY A 42 11.17 11.35 0.70
CA GLY A 42 11.22 12.32 -0.37
C GLY A 42 9.88 12.91 -0.86
N GLN A 43 10.00 13.95 -1.68
CA GLN A 43 8.87 14.46 -2.43
C GLN A 43 8.48 13.46 -3.53
N ARG A 44 7.47 12.62 -3.27
CA ARG A 44 7.01 11.57 -4.21
C ARG A 44 6.14 12.09 -5.36
N ILE A 45 5.71 13.34 -5.28
CA ILE A 45 4.83 13.97 -6.26
C ILE A 45 5.50 15.23 -6.81
N THR A 46 5.71 15.26 -8.13
CA THR A 46 6.23 16.41 -8.87
C THR A 46 5.18 16.91 -9.85
N ILE A 47 4.96 18.23 -9.91
CA ILE A 47 4.05 18.84 -10.89
C ILE A 47 4.85 19.11 -12.17
N LEU A 48 4.37 18.58 -13.30
CA LEU A 48 5.01 18.80 -14.60
C LEU A 48 4.67 20.19 -15.16
N PRO A 49 5.57 20.80 -15.96
CA PRO A 49 5.34 22.12 -16.55
C PRO A 49 4.11 22.10 -17.47
N GLY A 50 3.36 23.21 -17.48
CA GLY A 50 2.08 23.32 -18.21
C GLY A 50 0.85 23.00 -17.36
N ALA A 51 0.97 23.14 -16.03
CA ALA A 51 -0.17 23.17 -15.13
C ALA A 51 -0.88 24.53 -15.24
N ILE A 52 -2.18 24.48 -15.50
CA ILE A 52 -3.14 25.57 -15.38
C ILE A 52 -4.13 25.19 -14.27
N GLU A 53 -4.88 26.15 -13.72
CA GLU A 53 -5.79 25.91 -12.59
C GLU A 53 -6.84 24.83 -12.86
N THR A 54 -7.22 24.65 -14.13
CA THR A 54 -8.21 23.69 -14.63
C THR A 54 -7.61 22.43 -15.25
N ALA A 55 -6.28 22.36 -15.42
CA ALA A 55 -5.62 21.19 -15.99
C ALA A 55 -4.16 21.08 -15.55
N ALA A 56 -3.81 20.00 -14.86
CA ALA A 56 -2.46 19.77 -14.38
C ALA A 56 -2.00 18.33 -14.66
N SER A 57 -0.69 18.17 -14.81
CA SER A 57 -0.02 16.88 -14.93
C SER A 57 0.84 16.65 -13.68
N PHE A 58 0.59 15.54 -12.99
CA PHE A 58 1.33 15.10 -11.81
C PHE A 58 2.19 13.90 -12.18
N GLN A 59 3.42 13.88 -11.71
CA GLN A 59 4.31 12.73 -11.78
C GLN A 59 4.46 12.16 -10.38
N PHE A 60 4.14 10.88 -10.24
CA PHE A 60 4.33 10.09 -9.04
C PHE A 60 5.56 9.20 -9.22
N ASP A 61 6.50 9.30 -8.28
CA ASP A 61 7.69 8.47 -8.25
C ASP A 61 7.44 7.21 -7.41
N LYS A 62 7.97 6.07 -7.87
CA LYS A 62 7.82 4.73 -7.28
C LYS A 62 6.37 4.19 -7.27
N GLU A 63 5.49 4.72 -8.12
CA GLU A 63 4.10 4.29 -8.26
C GLU A 63 3.80 3.72 -9.66
N ASP A 64 2.79 2.86 -9.75
CA ASP A 64 2.44 2.11 -10.97
C ASP A 64 0.93 2.07 -11.28
N HIS A 65 0.53 1.15 -12.16
CA HIS A 65 -0.86 0.92 -12.55
C HIS A 65 -1.82 0.69 -11.40
N THR A 66 -1.35 0.19 -10.25
CA THR A 66 -2.17 -0.13 -9.09
C THR A 66 -2.81 1.15 -8.55
N LEU A 67 -1.99 2.14 -8.19
CA LEU A 67 -2.46 3.44 -7.73
C LEU A 67 -3.11 4.24 -8.88
N GLY A 68 -2.49 4.21 -10.07
CA GLY A 68 -2.96 4.97 -11.22
C GLY A 68 -4.36 4.62 -11.67
N ASN A 69 -4.66 3.32 -11.80
CA ASN A 69 -5.98 2.87 -12.22
C ASN A 69 -7.05 3.15 -11.15
N ALA A 70 -6.71 2.98 -9.87
CA ALA A 70 -7.61 3.28 -8.76
C ALA A 70 -7.96 4.78 -8.74
N LEU A 71 -6.96 5.66 -8.73
CA LEU A 71 -7.17 7.11 -8.75
C LEU A 71 -7.92 7.57 -9.99
N ARG A 72 -7.55 7.05 -11.16
CA ARG A 72 -8.27 7.38 -12.40
C ARG A 72 -9.76 7.03 -12.29
N TYR A 73 -10.08 5.86 -11.75
CA TYR A 73 -11.47 5.43 -11.62
C TYR A 73 -12.27 6.33 -10.67
N VAL A 74 -11.71 6.64 -9.50
CA VAL A 74 -12.37 7.48 -8.49
C VAL A 74 -12.53 8.92 -8.99
N ILE A 75 -11.48 9.52 -9.53
CA ILE A 75 -11.51 10.90 -10.02
C ILE A 75 -12.50 11.06 -11.18
N MET A 76 -12.58 10.08 -12.10
CA MET A 76 -13.57 10.09 -13.19
C MET A 76 -15.03 9.98 -12.74
N LYS A 77 -15.29 9.59 -11.47
CA LYS A 77 -16.66 9.58 -10.93
C LYS A 77 -17.13 10.98 -10.53
N ASN A 78 -16.21 11.91 -10.28
CA ASN A 78 -16.59 13.28 -9.96
C ASN A 78 -17.13 13.98 -11.23
N PRO A 79 -18.38 14.48 -11.25
CA PRO A 79 -18.94 15.17 -12.41
C PRO A 79 -18.22 16.47 -12.79
N GLU A 80 -17.39 17.01 -11.90
CA GLU A 80 -16.58 18.22 -12.14
C GLU A 80 -15.32 17.95 -12.97
N VAL A 81 -15.03 16.67 -13.25
CA VAL A 81 -13.87 16.24 -14.03
C VAL A 81 -14.30 15.95 -15.46
N GLU A 82 -13.63 16.58 -16.42
CA GLU A 82 -13.82 16.31 -17.84
C GLU A 82 -12.97 15.13 -18.28
N PHE A 83 -11.71 15.11 -17.85
CA PHE A 83 -10.75 14.09 -18.27
C PHE A 83 -9.78 13.74 -17.15
N CYS A 84 -9.62 12.44 -16.90
CA CYS A 84 -8.55 11.91 -16.08
C CYS A 84 -7.94 10.68 -16.75
N GLY A 85 -6.61 10.69 -16.87
CA GLY A 85 -5.86 9.62 -17.49
C GLY A 85 -4.47 9.49 -16.88
N TYR A 86 -3.96 8.27 -16.80
CA TYR A 86 -2.62 8.00 -16.34
C TYR A 86 -1.84 7.22 -17.40
N THR A 87 -0.52 7.42 -17.44
CA THR A 87 0.39 6.73 -18.33
C THR A 87 1.70 6.45 -17.61
N MET A 88 2.34 5.32 -17.94
CA MET A 88 3.72 5.06 -17.56
C MET A 88 4.61 5.39 -18.77
N PRO A 89 5.55 6.32 -18.65
CA PRO A 89 6.39 6.74 -19.78
C PRO A 89 7.24 5.57 -20.29
N HIS A 90 7.74 4.72 -19.39
CA HIS A 90 8.50 3.53 -19.75
C HIS A 90 8.38 2.46 -18.65
N PRO A 91 8.17 1.16 -18.96
CA PRO A 91 7.99 0.11 -17.96
C PRO A 91 9.18 -0.11 -17.01
N SER A 92 10.39 0.26 -17.44
CA SER A 92 11.61 0.14 -16.61
C SER A 92 11.82 1.32 -15.65
N GLU A 93 11.02 2.37 -15.76
CA GLU A 93 11.02 3.49 -14.83
C GLU A 93 9.79 3.37 -13.92
N ALA A 94 10.01 3.34 -12.61
CA ALA A 94 8.92 3.37 -11.63
C ALA A 94 8.40 4.81 -11.49
N LYS A 95 7.80 5.34 -12.57
CA LYS A 95 7.21 6.66 -12.64
C LYS A 95 5.85 6.57 -13.29
N MET A 96 4.89 7.26 -12.71
CA MET A 96 3.53 7.34 -13.22
C MET A 96 3.14 8.79 -13.45
N ASN A 97 2.66 9.11 -14.65
CA ASN A 97 2.14 10.42 -14.98
C ASN A 97 0.60 10.38 -14.94
N LEU A 98 -0.01 11.27 -14.17
CA LEU A 98 -1.45 11.46 -14.08
C LEU A 98 -1.80 12.85 -14.64
N ARG A 99 -2.69 12.90 -15.63
CA ARG A 99 -3.25 14.15 -16.18
C ARG A 99 -4.70 14.25 -15.74
N ILE A 100 -5.04 15.39 -15.14
CA ILE A 100 -6.40 15.75 -14.78
C ILE A 100 -6.77 17.03 -15.51
N GLN A 101 -7.99 17.07 -16.05
CA GLN A 101 -8.63 18.24 -16.62
C GLN A 101 -10.04 18.34 -16.03
N THR A 102 -10.32 19.45 -15.38
CA THR A 102 -11.60 19.80 -14.79
C THR A 102 -12.33 20.78 -15.69
N TYR A 103 -13.64 20.88 -15.51
CA TYR A 103 -14.39 21.99 -16.09
C TYR A 103 -13.95 23.32 -15.44
N ASP A 104 -14.18 24.44 -16.14
CA ASP A 104 -13.67 25.80 -15.81
C ASP A 104 -14.03 26.35 -14.41
N THR A 105 -14.79 25.61 -13.61
CA THR A 105 -15.25 26.00 -12.28
C THR A 105 -14.41 25.47 -11.13
N THR A 106 -13.61 24.41 -11.32
CA THR A 106 -13.01 23.69 -10.20
C THR A 106 -11.50 23.56 -10.32
N ASN A 107 -10.81 23.81 -9.21
CA ASN A 107 -9.36 23.70 -9.12
C ASN A 107 -8.91 22.23 -9.15
N VAL A 108 -7.89 21.92 -9.95
CA VAL A 108 -7.38 20.55 -10.11
C VAL A 108 -6.80 19.96 -8.83
N PHE A 109 -6.16 20.77 -7.98
CA PHE A 109 -5.57 20.29 -6.72
C PHE A 109 -6.67 19.82 -5.75
N ALA A 110 -7.76 20.57 -5.65
CA ALA A 110 -8.91 20.18 -4.82
C ALA A 110 -9.56 18.88 -5.31
N VAL A 111 -9.62 18.67 -6.63
CA VAL A 111 -10.12 17.42 -7.21
C VAL A 111 -9.19 16.25 -6.92
N LEU A 112 -7.87 16.47 -6.97
CA LEU A 112 -6.90 15.43 -6.65
C LEU A 112 -6.98 15.03 -5.18
N GLU A 113 -7.03 16.00 -4.25
CA GLU A 113 -7.20 15.75 -2.82
C GLU A 113 -8.48 14.98 -2.53
N LYS A 114 -9.62 15.46 -3.05
CA LYS A 114 -10.89 14.76 -2.94
C LYS A 114 -10.84 13.34 -3.53
N GLY A 115 -10.10 13.14 -4.62
CA GLY A 115 -9.92 11.81 -5.23
C GLY A 115 -9.16 10.84 -4.33
N PHE A 116 -8.24 11.31 -3.48
CA PHE A 116 -7.58 10.49 -2.46
C PHE A 116 -8.53 10.17 -1.30
N ASP A 117 -9.28 11.16 -0.82
CA ASP A 117 -10.26 10.98 0.24
C ASP A 117 -11.33 9.96 -0.16
N ASP A 118 -11.92 10.12 -1.35
CA ASP A 118 -12.92 9.18 -1.89
C ASP A 118 -12.36 7.75 -2.07
N LEU A 119 -11.06 7.61 -2.35
CA LEU A 119 -10.39 6.31 -2.45
C LEU A 119 -10.19 5.66 -1.07
N MET A 120 -9.81 6.44 -0.06
CA MET A 120 -9.69 5.97 1.33
C MET A 120 -11.05 5.50 1.86
N ASP A 121 -12.10 6.30 1.67
CA ASP A 121 -13.47 5.96 2.07
C ASP A 121 -13.96 4.64 1.43
N LEU A 122 -13.59 4.41 0.16
CA LEU A 122 -13.92 3.17 -0.53
C LEU A 122 -13.21 1.96 0.10
N CYS A 123 -11.93 2.10 0.43
CA CYS A 123 -11.15 1.05 1.10
C CYS A 123 -11.75 0.71 2.47
N ASP A 124 -12.17 1.72 3.23
CA ASP A 124 -12.80 1.53 4.54
C ASP A 124 -14.14 0.78 4.42
N SER A 125 -14.99 1.18 3.48
CA SER A 125 -16.27 0.50 3.24
C SER A 125 -16.10 -0.96 2.84
N VAL A 126 -15.12 -1.27 1.98
CA VAL A 126 -14.80 -2.64 1.58
C VAL A 126 -14.28 -3.44 2.77
N THR A 127 -13.38 -2.86 3.56
CA THR A 127 -12.77 -3.50 4.74
C THR A 127 -13.83 -3.84 5.79
N GLU A 128 -14.72 -2.90 6.12
CA GLU A 128 -15.81 -3.15 7.04
C GLU A 128 -16.72 -4.29 6.58
N THR A 129 -17.10 -4.28 5.30
CA THR A 129 -18.00 -5.29 4.74
C THR A 129 -17.33 -6.67 4.75
N PHE A 130 -16.04 -6.72 4.44
CA PHE A 130 -15.24 -7.94 4.49
C PHE A 130 -15.14 -8.49 5.92
N ILE A 131 -14.83 -7.64 6.91
CA ILE A 131 -14.73 -8.05 8.32
C ILE A 131 -16.08 -8.58 8.82
N LYS A 132 -17.19 -7.90 8.50
CA LYS A 132 -18.55 -8.35 8.85
C LYS A 132 -18.85 -9.74 8.27
N ALA A 133 -18.54 -9.96 6.98
CA ALA A 133 -18.74 -11.24 6.31
C ALA A 133 -17.84 -12.35 6.86
N LYS A 134 -16.57 -12.05 7.14
CA LYS A 134 -15.60 -12.98 7.74
C LYS A 134 -16.06 -13.46 9.12
N ASN A 135 -16.53 -12.53 9.97
CA ASN A 135 -16.99 -12.87 11.31
C ASN A 135 -18.24 -13.75 11.26
N ALA A 136 -19.20 -13.43 10.39
CA ALA A 136 -20.39 -14.26 10.18
C ALA A 136 -20.04 -15.68 9.68
N PHE A 137 -19.03 -15.82 8.80
CA PHE A 137 -18.57 -17.13 8.34
C PHE A 137 -17.92 -17.95 9.47
N GLY A 138 -17.08 -17.32 10.29
CA GLY A 138 -16.42 -17.97 11.43
C GLY A 138 -17.38 -18.45 12.53
N GLU A 139 -18.55 -17.82 12.66
CA GLU A 139 -19.62 -18.27 13.57
C GLU A 139 -20.34 -19.52 13.05
N ILE A 140 -20.45 -19.69 11.72
CA ILE A 140 -21.09 -20.86 11.09
C ILE A 140 -20.23 -22.10 11.23
N GLU A 141 -18.91 -22.01 11.03
CA GLU A 141 -18.00 -23.17 11.17
C GLU A 141 -17.87 -23.69 12.61
N ARG A 142 -18.24 -22.88 13.61
CA ARG A 142 -18.19 -23.26 15.02
C ARG A 142 -19.47 -23.96 15.52
N GLN A 143 -20.49 -24.11 14.67
CA GLN A 143 -21.74 -24.83 14.95
C GLN A 143 -21.76 -26.20 14.27
#